data_AF-A0AAD9MT41-F1
#
_entry.id   AF-A0AAD9MT41-F1
#
_cell.length_a   1.000
_cell.length_b   1.000
_cell.length_c   1.000
_cell.angle_alpha   90.00
_cell.angle_beta   90.00
_cell.angle_gamma   90.00
#
_symmetry.space_group_name_H-M   'P 1'
#
loop_
_entity.id
_entity.type
_entity.pdbx_description
1 polymer ?
#
loop_
_entity_poly.entity_id
_entity_poly.type
_entity_poly.pdbx_seq_one_letter_code
_entity_poly.pdbx_strand_id
1 'polypeptide(L)'
;CVEQSSEGATEGATTSLAYLEDAAIERLVLLKDSLRHLEISSCGDVTDDGLLSLGQLTLLQSLLLYDLPGIRDRQRCYKALRRDLPD
;
A
#
# COMPACT_ATOMS: atom_id res chain seq x y z
N CYS A 1 9.55 29.71 18.65
CA CYS A 1 8.22 29.79 18.00
C CYS A 1 7.49 28.50 18.31
N VAL A 2 6.63 28.54 19.32
CA VAL A 2 5.64 27.48 19.53
C VAL A 2 4.51 27.82 18.57
N GLU A 3 4.22 26.92 17.65
CA GLU A 3 2.87 26.72 17.16
C GLU A 3 2.66 25.20 17.26
N GLN A 4 2.06 24.80 18.39
CA GLN A 4 1.29 23.57 18.50
C GLN A 4 0.07 23.70 17.60
N SER A 5 -0.28 22.65 16.86
CA SER A 5 -1.69 22.39 16.53
C SER A 5 -1.92 20.91 16.39
N SER A 6 -2.75 20.44 17.30
CA SER A 6 -3.35 19.12 17.41
C SER A 6 -4.44 18.91 16.36
N GLU A 7 -4.71 17.64 16.07
CA GLU A 7 -5.98 17.04 15.64
C GLU A 7 -6.74 17.66 14.45
N GLY A 8 -6.64 16.97 13.31
CA GLY A 8 -7.68 16.87 12.29
C GLY A 8 -7.82 15.41 11.88
N ALA A 9 -8.70 14.67 12.54
CA ALA A 9 -9.21 13.42 11.99
C ALA A 9 -10.09 13.74 10.77
N THR A 10 -10.13 12.81 9.81
CA THR A 10 -10.98 12.77 8.62
C THR A 10 -10.71 13.78 7.49
N GLU A 11 -9.64 13.54 6.75
CA GLU A 11 -9.66 13.73 5.29
C GLU A 11 -9.15 12.44 4.67
N GLY A 12 -9.95 11.84 3.77
CA GLY A 12 -9.54 10.66 3.01
C GLY A 12 -8.24 11.00 2.28
N ALA A 13 -7.13 10.51 2.81
CA ALA A 13 -5.80 10.85 2.34
C ALA A 13 -5.52 10.12 1.01
N THR A 14 -6.07 10.66 -0.08
CA THR A 14 -5.47 10.47 -1.40
C THR A 14 -4.16 11.25 -1.38
N THR A 15 -3.15 10.62 -0.80
CA THR A 15 -1.78 11.11 -0.89
C THR A 15 -1.31 10.75 -2.29
N SER A 16 -1.49 11.66 -3.24
CA SER A 16 -0.84 11.58 -4.55
C SER A 16 0.66 11.73 -4.33
N LEU A 17 1.31 10.65 -3.89
CA LEU A 17 2.75 10.53 -3.81
C LEU A 17 3.17 9.86 -5.11
N ALA A 18 3.65 10.66 -6.06
CA ALA A 18 4.30 10.17 -7.28
C ALA A 18 5.60 9.37 -7.00
N TYR A 19 5.91 9.11 -5.72
CA TYR A 19 7.04 8.37 -5.18
C TYR A 19 6.56 7.46 -4.05
N LEU A 20 5.64 6.55 -4.36
CA LEU A 20 5.24 5.49 -3.42
C LEU A 20 6.44 4.55 -3.22
N GLU A 21 7.08 4.65 -2.07
CA GLU A 21 8.13 3.74 -1.59
C GLU A 21 7.54 2.69 -0.65
N ASP A 22 8.29 1.64 -0.33
CA ASP A 22 7.92 0.62 0.67
C ASP A 22 7.34 1.19 1.97
N ALA A 23 7.88 2.33 2.46
CA ALA A 23 7.40 3.00 3.67
C ALA A 23 5.94 3.48 3.55
N ALA A 24 5.51 3.88 2.35
CA ALA A 24 4.12 4.23 2.11
C ALA A 24 3.22 2.99 2.17
N ILE A 25 3.71 1.82 1.73
CA ILE A 25 2.98 0.57 1.88
C ILE A 25 2.84 0.18 3.36
N GLU A 26 3.88 0.34 4.18
CA GLU A 26 3.76 0.11 5.63
C GLU A 26 2.66 0.98 6.26
N ARG A 27 2.51 2.22 5.79
CA ARG A 27 1.42 3.09 6.24
C ARG A 27 0.05 2.61 5.77
N LEU A 28 -0.05 2.02 4.58
CA LEU A 28 -1.30 1.41 4.11
C LEU A 28 -1.69 0.21 4.98
N VAL A 29 -0.72 -0.56 5.47
CA VAL A 29 -0.98 -1.66 6.41
C VAL A 29 -1.65 -1.16 7.70
N LEU A 30 -1.33 0.05 8.17
CA LEU A 30 -2.03 0.64 9.33
C LEU A 30 -3.51 0.89 9.04
N LEU A 31 -3.88 1.07 7.76
CA LEU A 31 -5.25 1.28 7.30
C LEU A 31 -5.95 -0.01 6.89
N LYS A 32 -5.37 -1.20 7.15
CA LYS A 32 -5.92 -2.52 6.79
C LYS A 32 -7.38 -2.77 7.17
N ASP A 33 -7.86 -2.07 8.20
CA ASP A 33 -9.25 -2.20 8.70
C ASP A 33 -10.26 -1.30 7.95
N SER A 34 -9.78 -0.38 7.12
CA SER A 34 -10.62 0.55 6.35
C SER A 34 -10.46 0.37 4.83
N LEU A 35 -9.34 -0.21 4.40
CA LEU A 35 -8.90 -0.18 3.01
C LEU A 35 -9.44 -1.38 2.25
N ARG A 36 -10.37 -1.13 1.33
CA ARG A 36 -11.03 -2.15 0.49
C ARG A 36 -10.51 -2.21 -0.94
N HIS A 37 -10.06 -1.08 -1.46
CA HIS A 37 -9.57 -0.95 -2.82
C HIS A 37 -8.23 -0.24 -2.79
N LEU A 38 -7.22 -0.87 -3.40
CA LEU A 38 -5.89 -0.31 -3.53
C LEU A 38 -5.42 -0.43 -4.96
N GLU A 39 -4.88 0.66 -5.47
CA GLU A 39 -4.24 0.72 -6.79
C GLU A 39 -2.85 1.31 -6.64
N ILE A 40 -1.85 0.60 -7.15
CA ILE A 40 -0.45 1.04 -7.19
C ILE A 40 0.02 0.95 -8.63
N SER A 41 0.39 2.10 -9.19
CA SER A 41 0.69 2.24 -10.62
C SER A 41 1.95 3.06 -10.82
N SER A 42 2.87 2.61 -11.69
CA SER A 42 4.10 3.34 -12.06
C SER A 42 5.00 3.72 -10.87
N CYS A 43 5.05 2.88 -9.84
CA CYS A 43 5.88 3.10 -8.66
C CYS A 43 7.20 2.32 -8.80
N GLY A 44 8.29 3.04 -9.00
CA GLY A 44 9.61 2.46 -9.24
C GLY A 44 10.37 2.06 -7.98
N ASP A 45 10.04 2.66 -6.85
CA ASP A 45 10.70 2.41 -5.57
C ASP A 45 10.00 1.35 -4.71
N VAL A 46 8.87 0.78 -5.18
CA VAL A 46 8.22 -0.35 -4.52
C VAL A 46 8.97 -1.63 -4.83
N THR A 47 9.48 -2.27 -3.77
CA THR A 47 10.18 -3.55 -3.85
C THR A 47 9.29 -4.73 -3.48
N ASP A 48 9.83 -5.93 -3.63
CA ASP A 48 9.11 -7.19 -3.38
C ASP A 48 8.62 -7.26 -1.92
N ASP A 49 9.41 -6.76 -0.95
CA ASP A 49 9.10 -6.77 0.48
C ASP A 49 7.93 -5.85 0.85
N GLY A 50 7.88 -4.65 0.30
CA GLY A 50 6.76 -3.73 0.46
C GLY A 50 5.49 -4.36 -0.08
N LEU A 51 5.57 -4.98 -1.26
CA LEU A 51 4.44 -5.67 -1.85
C LEU A 51 3.96 -6.87 -1.01
N LEU A 52 4.87 -7.59 -0.34
CA LEU A 52 4.50 -8.64 0.63
C LEU A 52 3.76 -8.07 1.84
N SER A 53 4.08 -6.85 2.26
CA SER A 53 3.43 -6.18 3.39
C SER A 53 1.94 -5.92 3.12
N LEU A 54 1.53 -5.75 1.86
CA LEU A 54 0.11 -5.63 1.48
C LEU A 54 -0.72 -6.87 1.82
N GLY A 55 -0.11 -8.04 2.03
CA GLY A 55 -0.83 -9.23 2.49
C GLY A 55 -1.51 -9.04 3.85
N GLN A 56 -1.04 -8.07 4.65
CA GLN A 56 -1.66 -7.73 5.93
C GLN A 56 -3.01 -7.01 5.80
N LEU A 57 -3.40 -6.59 4.59
CA LEU A 57 -4.65 -5.89 4.31
C LEU A 57 -5.82 -6.88 4.20
N THR A 58 -6.23 -7.46 5.33
CA THR A 58 -7.24 -8.55 5.36
C THR A 58 -8.63 -8.14 4.87
N LEU A 59 -8.96 -6.85 4.80
CA LEU A 59 -10.24 -6.35 4.29
C LEU A 59 -10.16 -5.86 2.84
N LEU A 60 -9.00 -6.01 2.19
CA LEU A 60 -8.81 -5.60 0.82
C LEU A 60 -9.58 -6.53 -0.12
N GLN A 61 -10.49 -5.96 -0.91
CA GLN A 61 -11.32 -6.67 -1.87
C GLN A 61 -10.77 -6.55 -3.30
N SER A 62 -10.10 -5.44 -3.62
CA SER A 62 -9.48 -5.26 -4.92
C SER A 62 -8.09 -4.66 -4.79
N LEU A 63 -7.12 -5.32 -5.42
CA LEU A 63 -5.74 -4.87 -5.52
C LEU A 63 -5.35 -4.80 -6.99
N LEU A 64 -4.99 -3.61 -7.45
CA LEU A 64 -4.49 -3.36 -8.80
C LEU A 64 -3.03 -2.93 -8.73
N LEU A 65 -2.19 -3.59 -9.51
CA LEU A 65 -0.75 -3.33 -9.59
C LEU A 65 -0.39 -3.14 -11.06
N TYR A 66 0.08 -1.96 -11.43
CA TYR A 66 0.45 -1.63 -12.80
C TYR A 66 1.87 -1.08 -12.86
N ASP A 67 2.64 -1.57 -13.84
CA ASP A 67 3.95 -1.03 -14.21
C ASP A 67 4.87 -0.73 -13.00
N LEU A 68 5.21 -1.76 -12.23
CA LEU A 68 6.12 -1.66 -11.08
C LEU A 68 7.51 -2.15 -11.49
N PRO A 69 8.43 -1.27 -11.94
CA PRO A 69 9.76 -1.68 -12.37
C PRO A 69 10.67 -2.09 -11.20
N GLY A 70 10.35 -1.68 -9.97
CA GLY A 70 11.08 -2.07 -8.75
C GLY A 70 10.87 -3.52 -8.33
N ILE A 71 9.81 -4.18 -8.83
CA ILE A 71 9.52 -5.57 -8.50
C ILE A 71 10.32 -6.52 -9.38
N ARG A 72 11.19 -7.30 -8.73
CA ARG A 72 11.95 -8.36 -9.38
C ARG A 72 11.08 -9.58 -9.60
N ASP A 73 10.34 -10.00 -8.58
CA ASP A 73 9.58 -11.25 -8.58
C ASP A 73 8.07 -11.02 -8.41
N ARG A 74 7.44 -10.49 -9.47
CA ARG A 74 5.98 -10.23 -9.51
C ARG A 74 5.16 -11.47 -9.19
N GLN A 75 5.57 -12.64 -9.68
CA GLN A 75 4.85 -13.89 -9.42
C GLN A 75 4.89 -14.31 -7.95
N ARG A 76 6.01 -14.10 -7.26
CA ARG A 76 6.14 -14.44 -5.85
C ARG A 76 5.24 -13.54 -5.00
N CYS A 77 5.30 -12.23 -5.25
CA CYS A 77 4.46 -11.25 -4.58
C CYS A 77 2.98 -11.55 -4.81
N TYR A 78 2.58 -11.80 -6.06
CA TYR A 78 1.20 -12.17 -6.40
C TYR A 78 0.75 -13.45 -5.67
N LYS A 79 1.58 -14.50 -5.63
CA LYS A 79 1.23 -15.74 -4.91
C LYS A 79 1.10 -15.54 -3.41
N ALA A 80 1.98 -14.74 -2.81
CA ALA A 80 1.92 -14.42 -1.39
C ALA A 80 0.66 -13.61 -1.07
N LEU A 81 0.39 -12.56 -1.86
CA LEU A 81 -0.83 -11.76 -1.72
C LEU A 81 -2.09 -12.59 -1.89
N ARG A 82 -2.14 -13.46 -2.90
CA ARG A 82 -3.29 -14.34 -3.13
C ARG A 82 -3.46 -15.41 -2.05
N ARG A 83 -2.44 -15.65 -1.22
CA ARG A 83 -2.52 -16.54 -0.06
C ARG A 83 -3.00 -15.80 1.19
N ASP A 84 -2.55 -14.56 1.35
CA ASP A 84 -2.81 -13.74 2.54
C ASP A 84 -4.12 -12.92 2.43
N LEU A 85 -4.55 -12.58 1.21
CA LEU A 85 -5.83 -11.94 0.95
C LEU A 85 -6.92 -13.01 0.75
N PRO A 86 -8.03 -12.96 1.52
CA PRO A 86 -9.15 -13.87 1.32
C PRO A 86 -9.89 -13.57 0.00
N ASP A 87 -10.38 -14.63 -0.65
CA ASP A 87 -11.09 -14.62 -1.95
C ASP A 87 -12.38 -13.79 -1.92
#